data_AF-A0A8S3HVT7-F1
#
_entry.id   AF-A0A8S3HVT7-F1
#
_cell.length_a   1.000
_cell.length_b   1.000
_cell.length_c   1.000
_cell.angle_alpha   90.00
_cell.angle_beta   90.00
_cell.angle_gamma   90.00
#
_symmetry.space_group_name_H-M   'P 1'
#
loop_
_entity.id
_entity.type
_entity.pdbx_description
1 polymer ?
#
loop_
_entity_poly.entity_id
_entity_poly.type
_entity_poly.pdbx_seq_one_letter_code
_entity_poly.pdbx_strand_id
1 'polypeptide(L)'
;NKKRKRPSNKEKVRKQPVKKRARKTSKNTAGQRRSRASGVTSTSRWVKPKQTKSARKKADNNDETVKPKKKTTKIPKVPKTQMFKVHSNRSLKENTIVTNYQEEPFFEDNLPVPFISSFVQSKLAIRAVLINDSKLLKSLINDVDHVCSIHVNRSLYNDLSAMHYAIKNNNVNMVKILLDDIKTPKKKRCPFPTVSVIRQSTG
;
A
#
# COMPACT_ATOMS: atom_id res chain seq x y z
N ASN A 1 -58.28 47.26 38.88
CA ASN A 1 -57.96 46.09 39.74
C ASN A 1 -56.71 45.40 39.21
N LYS A 2 -55.55 45.56 39.88
CA LYS A 2 -54.89 44.53 40.73
C LYS A 2 -54.56 43.25 39.92
N LYS A 3 -53.33 42.77 39.75
CA LYS A 3 -52.06 42.89 40.49
C LYS A 3 -50.92 42.38 39.60
N ARG A 4 -49.75 43.01 39.73
CA ARG A 4 -48.43 42.44 39.44
C ARG A 4 -48.21 41.15 40.24
N LYS A 5 -47.46 40.17 39.70
CA LYS A 5 -46.36 39.48 40.43
C LYS A 5 -45.42 38.77 39.45
N ARG A 6 -44.14 39.01 39.68
CA ARG A 6 -42.95 38.52 38.97
C ARG A 6 -42.30 37.39 39.82
N PRO A 7 -41.16 36.81 39.40
CA PRO A 7 -40.92 35.37 39.29
C PRO A 7 -40.20 34.76 40.50
N SER A 8 -40.10 33.43 40.57
CA SER A 8 -38.94 32.70 41.13
C SER A 8 -39.18 31.19 41.10
N ASN A 9 -38.28 30.43 40.47
CA ASN A 9 -37.61 29.38 41.24
C ASN A 9 -36.21 29.12 40.68
N LYS A 10 -35.22 29.54 41.47
CA LYS A 10 -33.81 29.14 41.36
C LYS A 10 -33.69 27.87 42.18
N GLU A 11 -33.39 26.75 41.56
CA GLU A 11 -32.82 25.62 42.29
C GLU A 11 -31.37 25.39 41.87
N LYS A 12 -30.57 25.25 42.90
CA LYS A 12 -29.12 25.44 42.96
C LYS A 12 -28.60 24.18 43.65
N VAL A 13 -27.37 23.79 43.32
CA VAL A 13 -26.52 22.82 44.05
C VAL A 13 -26.81 21.35 43.68
N ARG A 14 -25.88 20.58 43.10
CA ARG A 14 -24.60 20.16 43.69
C ARG A 14 -23.47 20.02 42.65
N LYS A 15 -22.40 20.78 42.88
CA LYS A 15 -21.05 20.48 42.39
C LYS A 15 -20.43 19.49 43.39
N GLN A 16 -19.93 18.35 42.92
CA GLN A 16 -19.06 17.49 43.72
C GLN A 16 -17.57 17.85 43.49
N PRO A 17 -16.71 17.71 44.53
CA PRO A 17 -15.36 18.25 44.52
C PRO A 17 -14.30 17.33 43.90
N VAL A 18 -13.25 18.02 43.48
CA VAL A 18 -11.97 17.60 42.91
C VAL A 18 -11.23 16.55 43.74
N LYS A 19 -10.60 15.55 43.08
CA LYS A 19 -9.39 14.89 43.58
C LYS A 19 -8.25 15.02 42.57
N LYS A 20 -7.39 16.02 42.82
CA LYS A 20 -6.02 16.09 42.29
C LYS A 20 -5.18 15.09 43.06
N ARG A 21 -4.43 14.21 42.38
CA ARG A 21 -3.33 13.46 42.98
C ARG A 21 -2.03 13.87 42.31
N ALA A 22 -1.14 14.44 43.11
CA ALA A 22 0.21 14.81 42.72
C ALA A 22 1.17 13.61 42.80
N ARG A 23 2.10 13.59 41.85
CA ARG A 23 3.50 13.11 41.84
C ARG A 23 3.92 11.96 42.78
N LYS A 24 4.60 10.96 42.20
CA LYS A 24 5.91 10.50 42.69
C LYS A 24 6.83 10.10 41.54
N THR A 25 8.06 10.59 41.67
CA THR A 25 9.29 10.36 40.93
C THR A 25 10.04 9.14 41.47
N SER A 26 10.70 8.36 40.60
CA SER A 26 11.95 7.62 40.86
C SER A 26 12.39 6.98 39.53
N LYS A 27 13.38 7.51 38.79
CA LYS A 27 14.83 7.23 38.90
C LYS A 27 15.16 5.78 39.25
N ASN A 28 15.82 5.11 38.28
CA ASN A 28 16.83 4.04 38.33
C ASN A 28 16.65 3.19 37.06
N THR A 29 17.62 2.79 36.24
CA THR A 29 19.09 2.70 36.31
C THR A 29 19.55 2.38 34.87
N ALA A 30 20.48 3.14 34.29
CA ALA A 30 21.87 2.70 34.08
C ALA A 30 22.05 1.31 33.41
N GLY A 31 22.34 1.34 32.11
CA GLY A 31 23.46 0.61 31.50
C GLY A 31 23.33 -0.90 31.28
N GLN A 32 23.36 -1.31 30.00
CA GLN A 32 24.28 -2.32 29.45
C GLN A 32 24.07 -2.39 27.93
N ARG A 33 24.99 -1.79 27.16
CA ARG A 33 26.16 -2.42 26.53
C ARG A 33 25.81 -3.35 25.37
N ARG A 34 26.11 -2.79 24.19
CA ARG A 34 26.53 -3.43 22.94
C ARG A 34 27.22 -4.79 23.18
N SER A 35 26.81 -5.80 22.43
CA SER A 35 27.68 -6.87 21.96
C SER A 35 27.50 -7.03 20.46
N ARG A 36 28.44 -6.44 19.72
CA ARG A 36 28.79 -6.82 18.35
C ARG A 36 29.56 -8.14 18.38
N ALA A 37 29.55 -8.79 17.21
CA ALA A 37 30.46 -9.83 16.74
C ALA A 37 30.03 -11.28 16.97
N SER A 38 29.66 -11.93 15.87
CA SER A 38 30.50 -13.00 15.30
C SER A 38 30.04 -13.26 13.87
N GLY A 39 30.77 -12.69 12.90
CA GLY A 39 30.72 -13.17 11.54
C GLY A 39 31.35 -14.56 11.48
N VAL A 40 30.62 -15.53 10.94
CA VAL A 40 31.19 -16.78 10.45
C VAL A 40 30.70 -16.95 9.03
N THR A 41 31.57 -16.55 8.11
CA THR A 41 31.54 -16.91 6.70
C THR A 41 31.86 -18.41 6.59
N SER A 42 30.90 -19.23 6.18
CA SER A 42 31.18 -20.57 5.66
C SER A 42 30.75 -20.66 4.19
N THR A 43 31.60 -20.14 3.31
CA THR A 43 31.53 -20.43 1.87
C THR A 43 32.05 -21.85 1.63
N SER A 44 31.18 -22.84 1.60
CA SER A 44 31.53 -24.19 1.14
C SER A 44 31.61 -24.19 -0.39
N ARG A 45 32.84 -24.19 -0.93
CA ARG A 45 33.14 -24.35 -2.35
C ARG A 45 32.65 -25.71 -2.84
N TRP A 46 31.69 -25.70 -3.76
CA TRP A 46 31.35 -26.86 -4.57
C TRP A 46 32.48 -27.13 -5.59
N VAL A 47 33.26 -28.17 -5.33
CA VAL A 47 34.24 -28.72 -6.28
C VAL A 47 33.51 -29.70 -7.19
N LYS A 48 33.38 -29.38 -8.48
CA LYS A 48 32.89 -30.32 -9.50
C LYS A 48 34.01 -31.30 -9.88
N PRO A 49 33.78 -32.61 -9.91
CA PRO A 49 34.77 -33.56 -10.41
C PRO A 49 34.92 -33.47 -11.94
N LYS A 50 36.19 -33.45 -12.39
CA LYS A 50 36.59 -33.57 -13.81
C LYS A 50 36.27 -34.98 -14.31
N GLN A 51 35.35 -35.10 -15.28
CA GLN A 51 35.24 -36.31 -16.09
C GLN A 51 36.33 -36.27 -17.19
N THR A 52 37.32 -37.14 -17.04
CA THR A 52 38.35 -37.42 -18.05
C THR A 52 37.77 -38.28 -19.17
N LYS A 53 37.87 -37.78 -20.41
CA LYS A 53 37.54 -38.50 -21.63
C LYS A 53 38.58 -39.59 -21.87
N SER A 54 38.17 -40.86 -21.86
CA SER A 54 38.99 -41.96 -22.39
C SER A 54 38.78 -42.06 -23.90
N ALA A 55 39.85 -41.84 -24.64
CA ALA A 55 39.95 -42.07 -26.07
C ALA A 55 40.09 -43.58 -26.37
N ARG A 56 39.41 -44.06 -27.41
CA ARG A 56 39.85 -45.25 -28.15
C ARG A 56 39.60 -45.05 -29.65
N LYS A 57 40.70 -45.12 -30.42
CA LYS A 57 40.78 -44.96 -31.88
C LYS A 57 40.64 -46.32 -32.61
N LYS A 58 40.36 -46.20 -33.92
CA LYS A 58 40.62 -47.09 -35.10
C LYS A 58 39.45 -48.00 -35.51
N ALA A 59 39.11 -48.18 -36.79
CA ALA A 59 39.89 -48.09 -38.04
C ALA A 59 39.03 -47.64 -39.26
N ASP A 60 39.61 -46.87 -40.19
CA ASP A 60 39.97 -47.19 -41.60
C ASP A 60 38.81 -47.52 -42.57
N ASN A 61 38.58 -46.64 -43.56
CA ASN A 61 38.89 -46.93 -44.98
C ASN A 61 38.67 -45.71 -45.91
N ASN A 62 39.71 -45.44 -46.69
CA ASN A 62 39.83 -44.89 -48.06
C ASN A 62 38.63 -44.18 -48.72
N ASP A 63 38.84 -42.99 -49.28
CA ASP A 63 39.22 -42.87 -50.71
C ASP A 63 39.68 -41.44 -51.05
N GLU A 64 40.71 -41.34 -51.90
CA GLU A 64 41.25 -40.08 -52.43
C GLU A 64 40.48 -39.69 -53.70
N THR A 65 40.15 -38.41 -53.87
CA THR A 65 40.21 -37.78 -55.21
C THR A 65 40.23 -36.26 -55.11
N VAL A 66 40.98 -35.69 -56.04
CA VAL A 66 41.54 -34.34 -56.03
C VAL A 66 40.61 -33.31 -56.67
N LYS A 67 40.59 -32.13 -56.03
CA LYS A 67 39.98 -30.80 -56.32
C LYS A 67 39.79 -30.40 -57.80
N PRO A 68 38.89 -29.42 -58.07
CA PRO A 68 39.42 -28.05 -58.22
C PRO A 68 38.62 -26.95 -57.50
N LYS A 69 39.38 -25.90 -57.17
CA LYS A 69 39.04 -24.72 -56.35
C LYS A 69 38.04 -23.79 -57.04
N LYS A 70 36.89 -23.51 -56.42
CA LYS A 70 36.08 -22.30 -56.71
C LYS A 70 36.37 -21.23 -55.65
N LYS A 71 36.84 -20.07 -56.11
CA LYS A 71 37.10 -18.87 -55.29
C LYS A 71 35.76 -18.33 -54.77
N THR A 72 35.49 -18.50 -53.48
CA THR A 72 34.37 -17.83 -52.81
C THR A 72 34.86 -16.50 -52.25
N THR A 73 34.24 -15.43 -52.74
CA THR A 73 34.38 -14.06 -52.25
C THR A 73 34.04 -14.02 -50.77
N LYS A 74 35.01 -13.64 -49.91
CA LYS A 74 34.81 -13.55 -48.46
C LYS A 74 33.91 -12.34 -48.16
N ILE A 75 32.64 -12.59 -47.84
CA ILE A 75 31.75 -11.59 -47.23
C ILE A 75 32.31 -11.30 -45.83
N PRO A 76 32.54 -10.02 -45.44
CA PRO A 76 32.98 -9.70 -44.09
C PRO A 76 31.89 -10.08 -43.09
N LYS A 77 32.24 -10.93 -42.12
CA LYS A 77 31.36 -11.32 -41.02
C LYS A 77 31.09 -10.09 -40.15
N VAL A 78 29.86 -9.60 -40.18
CA VAL A 78 29.36 -8.62 -39.21
C VAL A 78 29.54 -9.21 -37.80
N PRO A 79 30.14 -8.48 -36.84
CA PRO A 79 30.27 -8.97 -35.47
C PRO A 79 28.86 -9.20 -34.91
N LYS A 80 28.59 -10.44 -34.48
CA LYS A 80 27.35 -10.79 -33.79
C LYS A 80 27.28 -9.95 -32.51
N THR A 81 26.43 -8.95 -32.50
CA THR A 81 26.04 -8.23 -31.29
C THR A 81 25.59 -9.27 -30.29
N GLN A 82 26.27 -9.36 -29.14
CA GLN A 82 25.81 -10.20 -28.05
C GLN A 82 24.46 -9.65 -27.61
N MET A 83 23.39 -10.34 -28.02
CA MET A 83 22.07 -10.07 -27.47
C MET A 83 22.18 -10.32 -25.97
N PHE A 84 22.09 -9.24 -25.18
CA PHE A 84 21.90 -9.36 -23.75
C PHE A 84 20.73 -10.32 -23.55
N LYS A 85 20.95 -11.37 -22.75
CA LYS A 85 19.88 -12.30 -22.40
C LYS A 85 18.82 -11.50 -21.67
N VAL A 86 17.78 -11.11 -22.38
CA VAL A 86 16.56 -10.62 -21.77
C VAL A 86 16.04 -11.80 -20.96
N HIS A 87 16.18 -11.72 -19.64
CA HIS A 87 15.65 -12.69 -18.71
C HIS A 87 14.14 -12.64 -18.89
N SER A 88 13.63 -13.52 -19.75
CA SER A 88 12.21 -13.59 -19.99
C SER A 88 11.57 -13.94 -18.65
N ASN A 89 10.71 -13.04 -18.15
CA ASN A 89 9.87 -13.27 -16.96
C ASN A 89 9.03 -14.56 -17.08
N ARG A 90 9.05 -15.22 -18.24
CA ARG A 90 8.47 -16.54 -18.55
C ARG A 90 8.94 -17.70 -17.65
N SER A 91 10.04 -17.56 -16.91
CA SER A 91 10.51 -18.60 -15.97
C SER A 91 10.18 -18.35 -14.49
N LEU A 92 9.48 -17.25 -14.18
CA LEU A 92 9.02 -17.00 -12.83
C LEU A 92 7.90 -18.00 -12.50
N LYS A 93 8.14 -18.85 -11.50
CA LYS A 93 7.08 -19.67 -10.91
C LYS A 93 6.23 -18.77 -10.02
N GLU A 94 4.92 -18.96 -10.06
CA GLU A 94 4.00 -18.26 -9.17
C GLU A 94 4.37 -18.54 -7.71
N ASN A 95 4.40 -17.48 -6.90
CA ASN A 95 4.71 -17.59 -5.49
C ASN A 95 3.42 -17.93 -4.73
N THR A 96 3.23 -19.21 -4.42
CA THR A 96 2.03 -19.72 -3.73
C THR A 96 1.88 -19.26 -2.28
N ILE A 97 2.91 -18.62 -1.72
CA ILE A 97 2.86 -18.04 -0.36
C ILE A 97 2.03 -16.75 -0.36
N VAL A 98 1.98 -16.04 -1.49
CA VAL A 98 1.27 -14.77 -1.60
C VAL A 98 -0.20 -15.04 -1.83
N THR A 99 -1.04 -14.61 -0.91
CA THR A 99 -2.50 -14.62 -1.09
C THR A 99 -2.88 -13.63 -2.18
N ASN A 100 -3.42 -14.16 -3.28
CA ASN A 100 -4.02 -13.34 -4.32
C ASN A 100 -5.41 -12.90 -3.84
N TYR A 101 -5.54 -11.62 -3.50
CA TYR A 101 -6.83 -11.03 -3.17
C TYR A 101 -7.56 -10.69 -4.47
N GLN A 102 -8.78 -11.20 -4.61
CA GLN A 102 -9.66 -10.87 -5.73
C GLN A 102 -10.30 -9.47 -5.57
N GLU A 103 -10.48 -9.07 -4.32
CA GLU A 103 -11.11 -7.83 -3.89
C GLU A 103 -10.15 -7.02 -3.02
N GLU A 104 -10.38 -5.71 -2.89
CA GLU A 104 -9.47 -4.86 -2.14
C GLU A 104 -9.84 -4.87 -0.63
N PRO A 105 -9.00 -5.46 0.25
CA PRO A 105 -9.34 -5.67 1.66
C PRO A 105 -9.70 -4.37 2.38
N PHE A 106 -9.07 -3.26 1.98
CA PHE A 106 -9.30 -1.95 2.58
C PHE A 106 -10.73 -1.45 2.43
N PHE A 107 -11.41 -1.76 1.32
CA PHE A 107 -12.73 -1.20 0.99
C PHE A 107 -13.89 -2.17 1.25
N GLU A 108 -13.63 -3.46 1.19
CA GLU A 108 -14.68 -4.47 1.13
C GLU A 108 -14.79 -5.26 2.44
N ASP A 109 -13.71 -5.39 3.20
CA ASP A 109 -13.73 -6.07 4.49
C ASP A 109 -14.35 -5.21 5.60
N ASN A 110 -14.84 -5.86 6.65
CA ASN A 110 -15.35 -5.24 7.89
C ASN A 110 -14.29 -5.05 9.00
N LEU A 111 -13.00 -5.18 8.66
CA LEU A 111 -11.90 -5.08 9.62
C LEU A 111 -11.64 -3.63 10.09
N PRO A 112 -11.46 -3.36 11.39
CA PRO A 112 -11.15 -2.01 11.85
C PRO A 112 -9.83 -1.52 11.24
N VAL A 113 -9.87 -0.39 10.54
CA VAL A 113 -8.68 0.21 9.92
C VAL A 113 -8.07 1.21 10.90
N PRO A 114 -6.78 1.08 11.26
CA PRO A 114 -6.10 2.05 12.10
C PRO A 114 -5.94 3.38 11.36
N PHE A 115 -5.81 4.46 12.12
CA PHE A 115 -5.50 5.76 11.54
C PHE A 115 -4.08 5.75 10.95
N ILE A 116 -3.98 6.05 9.64
CA ILE A 116 -2.72 6.08 8.89
C ILE A 116 -2.38 7.52 8.48
N SER A 117 -3.32 8.18 7.82
CA SER A 117 -3.21 9.58 7.39
C SER A 117 -4.60 10.15 7.15
N SER A 118 -4.71 11.48 7.12
CA SER A 118 -6.00 12.15 6.86
C SER A 118 -6.61 11.76 5.52
N PHE A 119 -5.76 11.64 4.49
CA PHE A 119 -6.20 11.25 3.15
C PHE A 119 -6.65 9.79 3.06
N VAL A 120 -6.00 8.87 3.79
CA VAL A 120 -6.45 7.47 3.85
C VAL A 120 -7.76 7.37 4.65
N GLN A 121 -7.89 8.12 5.75
CA GLN A 121 -9.11 8.18 6.54
C GLN A 121 -10.30 8.66 5.71
N SER A 122 -10.07 9.65 4.83
CA SER A 122 -11.05 10.10 3.84
C SER A 122 -11.59 9.00 2.92
N LYS A 123 -10.75 8.04 2.55
CA LYS A 123 -11.18 6.91 1.70
C LYS A 123 -12.08 5.92 2.42
N LEU A 124 -12.12 5.92 3.75
CA LEU A 124 -13.07 5.09 4.49
C LEU A 124 -14.53 5.46 4.23
N ALA A 125 -14.81 6.66 3.70
CA ALA A 125 -16.16 7.00 3.25
C ALA A 125 -16.63 6.10 2.09
N ILE A 126 -15.73 5.73 1.18
CA ILE A 126 -16.03 4.79 0.09
C ILE A 126 -16.38 3.42 0.66
N ARG A 127 -15.56 2.95 1.62
CA ARG A 127 -15.78 1.70 2.33
C ARG A 127 -17.15 1.68 3.04
N ALA A 128 -17.48 2.74 3.78
CA ALA A 128 -18.75 2.85 4.48
C ALA A 128 -19.95 2.72 3.53
N VAL A 129 -19.83 3.26 2.31
CA VAL A 129 -20.86 3.13 1.27
C VAL A 129 -20.92 1.72 0.70
N LEU A 130 -19.79 1.08 0.41
CA LEU A 130 -19.74 -0.28 -0.13
C LEU A 130 -20.32 -1.30 0.84
N ILE A 131 -20.00 -1.17 2.13
CA ILE A 131 -20.48 -2.04 3.22
C ILE A 131 -21.90 -1.66 3.67
N ASN A 132 -22.44 -0.54 3.18
CA ASN A 132 -23.72 0.04 3.59
C ASN A 132 -23.79 0.43 5.09
N ASP A 133 -22.66 0.81 5.70
CA ASP A 133 -22.61 1.30 7.09
C ASP A 133 -22.86 2.81 7.18
N SER A 134 -24.12 3.17 7.46
CA SER A 134 -24.54 4.57 7.58
C SER A 134 -24.03 5.25 8.86
N LYS A 135 -23.71 4.47 9.90
CA LYS A 135 -23.21 5.01 11.17
C LYS A 135 -21.76 5.45 11.00
N LEU A 136 -20.96 4.61 10.35
CA LEU A 136 -19.58 4.92 10.00
C LEU A 136 -19.51 6.13 9.05
N LEU A 137 -20.38 6.21 8.05
CA LEU A 137 -20.38 7.36 7.14
C LEU A 137 -20.66 8.67 7.89
N LYS A 138 -21.64 8.68 8.80
CA LYS A 138 -21.95 9.85 9.63
C LYS A 138 -20.83 10.21 10.59
N SER A 139 -20.13 9.23 11.18
CA SER A 139 -19.00 9.52 12.06
C SER A 139 -17.85 10.18 11.28
N LEU A 140 -17.53 9.68 10.09
CA LEU A 140 -16.51 10.26 9.21
C LEU A 140 -16.89 11.67 8.73
N ILE A 141 -18.17 11.93 8.47
CA ILE A 141 -18.64 13.27 8.11
C ILE A 141 -18.42 14.27 9.25
N ASN A 142 -18.64 13.84 10.49
CA ASN A 142 -18.48 14.68 11.66
C ASN A 142 -17.03 14.77 12.17
N ASP A 143 -16.15 13.87 11.74
CA ASP A 143 -14.73 13.89 12.09
C ASP A 143 -13.96 14.91 11.24
N VAL A 144 -13.94 16.15 11.73
CA VAL A 144 -13.31 17.28 11.03
C VAL A 144 -11.78 17.25 11.20
N ASP A 145 -11.28 16.60 12.25
CA ASP A 145 -9.87 16.64 12.64
C ASP A 145 -9.02 15.62 11.85
N HIS A 146 -9.59 14.46 11.51
CA HIS A 146 -8.86 13.40 10.82
C HIS A 146 -9.29 13.21 9.36
N VAL A 147 -10.45 13.72 8.93
CA VAL A 147 -10.94 13.56 7.54
C VAL A 147 -10.81 14.86 6.76
N CYS A 148 -10.00 14.85 5.69
CA CYS A 148 -9.78 16.03 4.88
C CYS A 148 -10.93 16.31 3.90
N SER A 149 -11.45 15.26 3.27
CA SER A 149 -12.63 15.31 2.39
C SER A 149 -13.35 13.96 2.36
N ILE A 150 -14.66 13.95 2.15
CA ILE A 150 -15.45 12.71 1.99
C ILE A 150 -15.51 12.29 0.52
N HIS A 151 -15.34 13.23 -0.40
CA HIS A 151 -15.52 13.03 -1.83
C HIS A 151 -14.19 12.75 -2.55
N VAL A 152 -13.31 11.98 -1.91
CA VAL A 152 -12.03 11.59 -2.49
C VAL A 152 -12.22 10.42 -3.45
N ASN A 153 -11.44 10.39 -4.54
CA ASN A 153 -11.43 9.29 -5.51
C ASN A 153 -10.77 8.04 -4.90
N ARG A 154 -11.21 6.85 -5.31
CA ARG A 154 -10.65 5.58 -4.82
C ARG A 154 -9.15 5.47 -5.11
N SER A 155 -8.74 5.73 -6.35
CA SER A 155 -7.33 5.70 -6.77
C SER A 155 -7.09 6.58 -7.99
N LEU A 156 -5.84 6.70 -8.45
CA LEU A 156 -5.50 7.45 -9.67
C LEU A 156 -6.11 6.86 -10.95
N TYR A 157 -6.39 5.55 -10.96
CA TYR A 157 -7.01 4.86 -12.10
C TYR A 157 -8.51 4.64 -11.91
N ASN A 158 -9.04 5.00 -10.74
CA ASN A 158 -10.45 4.81 -10.40
C ASN A 158 -10.98 6.06 -9.72
N ASP A 159 -11.64 6.88 -10.54
CA ASP A 159 -12.20 8.17 -10.15
C ASP A 159 -13.55 8.06 -9.42
N LEU A 160 -14.00 6.85 -9.10
CA LEU A 160 -15.22 6.65 -8.34
C LEU A 160 -15.00 7.09 -6.89
N SER A 161 -15.77 8.11 -6.49
CA SER A 161 -15.89 8.58 -5.11
C SER A 161 -17.04 7.87 -4.38
N ALA A 162 -17.16 8.13 -3.07
CA ALA A 162 -18.24 7.56 -2.24
C ALA A 162 -19.65 7.83 -2.81
N MET A 163 -19.86 8.99 -3.44
CA MET A 163 -21.15 9.33 -4.07
C MET A 163 -21.44 8.42 -5.27
N HIS A 164 -20.45 8.17 -6.12
CA HIS A 164 -20.61 7.32 -7.29
C HIS A 164 -20.96 5.89 -6.90
N TYR A 165 -20.32 5.36 -5.86
CA TYR A 165 -20.64 4.03 -5.33
C TYR A 165 -22.04 3.99 -4.71
N ALA A 166 -22.48 5.04 -4.03
CA ALA A 166 -23.83 5.10 -3.45
C ALA A 166 -24.92 5.08 -4.52
N ILE A 167 -24.68 5.80 -5.63
CA ILE A 167 -25.56 5.80 -6.80
C ILE A 167 -25.55 4.43 -7.49
N LYS A 168 -24.36 3.84 -7.71
CA LYS A 168 -24.22 2.51 -8.34
C LYS A 168 -24.94 1.41 -7.56
N ASN A 169 -24.92 1.50 -6.23
CA ASN A 169 -25.60 0.55 -5.35
C ASN A 169 -27.09 0.88 -5.11
N ASN A 170 -27.63 1.92 -5.76
CA ASN A 170 -28.99 2.43 -5.56
C ASN A 170 -29.35 2.71 -4.09
N ASN A 171 -28.37 3.09 -3.27
CA ASN A 171 -28.58 3.32 -1.84
C ASN A 171 -28.98 4.78 -1.56
N VAL A 172 -30.28 5.05 -1.62
CA VAL A 172 -30.88 6.39 -1.43
C VAL A 172 -30.49 7.01 -0.08
N ASN A 173 -30.37 6.19 0.97
CA ASN A 173 -30.03 6.68 2.31
C ASN A 173 -28.61 7.25 2.36
N MET A 174 -27.65 6.58 1.72
CA MET A 174 -26.26 7.06 1.66
C MET A 174 -26.15 8.31 0.80
N VAL A 175 -26.84 8.34 -0.34
CA VAL A 175 -26.90 9.51 -1.22
C VAL A 175 -27.43 10.72 -0.45
N LYS A 176 -28.50 10.56 0.33
CA LYS A 176 -29.06 11.65 1.16
C LYS A 176 -28.03 12.20 2.16
N ILE A 177 -27.34 11.31 2.89
CA ILE A 177 -26.31 11.71 3.87
C ILE A 177 -25.17 12.48 3.18
N LEU A 178 -24.72 12.01 2.02
CA LEU A 178 -23.65 12.66 1.25
C LEU A 178 -24.11 14.01 0.67
N LEU A 179 -25.35 14.10 0.17
CA LEU A 179 -25.92 15.34 -0.33
C LEU A 179 -26.07 16.39 0.78
N ASP A 180 -26.40 15.98 2.00
CA ASP A 180 -26.49 16.88 3.15
C ASP A 180 -25.13 17.50 3.49
N ASP A 181 -24.03 16.75 3.42
CA ASP A 181 -22.67 17.28 3.59
C ASP A 181 -22.28 18.23 2.44
N ILE A 182 -22.65 17.93 1.19
CA ILE A 182 -22.41 18.84 0.04
C ILE A 182 -23.16 20.17 0.21
N LYS A 183 -24.42 20.12 0.66
CA LYS A 183 -25.22 21.33 0.91
C LYS A 183 -24.71 22.13 2.09
N THR A 184 -24.24 21.45 3.13
CA THR A 184 -23.80 22.07 4.39
C THR A 184 -22.37 21.65 4.74
N PRO A 185 -21.37 22.08 3.96
CA PRO A 185 -20.00 21.62 4.15
C PRO A 185 -19.43 22.10 5.48
N LYS A 186 -18.69 21.22 6.15
CA LYS A 186 -17.98 21.55 7.40
C LYS A 186 -16.78 22.47 7.07
N LYS A 187 -16.83 23.72 7.53
CA LYS A 187 -15.91 24.81 7.15
C LYS A 187 -14.45 24.69 7.61
N LYS A 188 -14.06 23.64 8.35
CA LYS A 188 -12.73 23.53 8.99
C LYS A 188 -12.09 22.14 8.95
N ARG A 189 -12.32 21.36 7.89
CA ARG A 189 -11.68 20.03 7.75
C ARG A 189 -10.16 20.12 7.73
N CYS A 190 -9.49 19.04 8.15
CA CYS A 190 -8.05 18.97 8.11
C CYS A 190 -7.51 19.14 6.67
N PRO A 191 -6.34 19.76 6.50
CA PRO A 191 -5.80 20.02 5.18
C PRO A 191 -5.42 18.71 4.47
N PHE A 192 -5.44 18.75 3.13
CA PHE A 192 -4.90 17.66 2.33
C PHE A 192 -3.38 17.54 2.56
N PRO A 193 -2.83 16.32 2.61
CA PRO A 193 -1.40 16.13 2.73
C PRO A 193 -0.69 16.73 1.52
N THR A 194 0.36 17.50 1.77
CA THR A 194 1.18 18.08 0.71
C THR A 194 2.07 16.99 0.12
N VAL A 195 1.85 16.64 -1.15
CA VAL A 195 2.69 15.67 -1.86
C VAL A 195 3.82 16.42 -2.55
N SER A 196 4.97 16.53 -1.89
CA SER A 196 6.16 17.18 -2.43
C SER A 196 7.03 16.17 -3.19
N VAL A 197 6.57 15.72 -4.36
CA VAL A 197 7.41 14.96 -5.30
C VAL A 197 7.71 15.86 -6.49
N ILE A 198 8.85 16.54 -6.44
CA ILE A 198 9.24 17.59 -7.40
C ILE A 198 9.80 16.99 -8.71
N ARG A 199 10.38 15.79 -8.65
CA ARG A 199 10.86 15.04 -9.81
C ARG A 199 11.11 13.59 -9.41
N GLN A 200 10.63 12.63 -10.20
CA GLN A 200 11.06 11.23 -10.12
C GLN A 200 11.91 10.94 -11.36
N SER A 201 13.19 10.68 -11.15
CA SER A 201 14.08 10.16 -12.19
C SER A 201 13.82 8.66 -12.29
N THR A 202 13.10 8.21 -13.30
CA THR A 202 13.14 6.81 -13.71
C THR A 202 14.47 6.60 -14.44
N GLY A 203 15.41 5.95 -13.75
CA GLY A 203 16.73 5.61 -14.30
C GLY A 203 16.67 4.64 -15.46
#